data_AF-A0A1Y4KQP4-F1
#
_entry.id   AF-A0A1Y4KQP4-F1
#
_cell.length_a   1.000
_cell.length_b   1.000
_cell.length_c   1.000
_cell.angle_alpha   90.00
_cell.angle_beta   90.00
_cell.angle_gamma   90.00
#
_symmetry.space_group_name_H-M   'P 1'
#
loop_
_entity.id
_entity.type
_entity.pdbx_description
1 polymer ?
#
loop_
_entity_poly.entity_id
_entity_poly.type
_entity_poly.pdbx_seq_one_letter_code
_entity_poly.pdbx_strand_id
1 'polypeptide(L)'
;MFGAVMSDAENCRRFLEMAAGFSIERVEVIKEKSMVYHPEYKGVRLDVFARDEKNTHYNVEMQMLPQAELGRRSRYYHGQMDAETLLSGSTYGMLPDSYVIFICDFDPFGEKKYRYTFENRCLENPNLGLGSGERTLFLSTAGENEEDEPEELVQFLKYVKADLEESESSFEDEYVQMLQKAVRHVKESRELEEKFMVLEEMLQDEREEGRTEGRALAVIELLETIGEVPQSLREKILGQTD
;
A
#
# COMPACT_ATOMS: atom_id res chain seq x y z
N MET A 1 2.71 3.25 -5.62
CA MET A 1 1.35 3.81 -5.59
C MET A 1 0.51 3.10 -4.54
N PHE A 2 0.26 1.79 -4.66
CA PHE A 2 -0.50 1.00 -3.68
C PHE A 2 -0.06 1.20 -2.23
N GLY A 3 1.22 0.96 -1.91
CA GLY A 3 1.73 1.14 -0.54
C GLY A 3 1.57 2.56 0.02
N ALA A 4 1.62 3.60 -0.83
CA ALA A 4 1.40 4.98 -0.41
C ALA A 4 -0.08 5.27 -0.09
N VAL A 5 -1.01 4.73 -0.87
CA VAL A 5 -2.47 4.86 -0.62
C VAL A 5 -2.87 4.10 0.64
N MET A 6 -2.35 2.88 0.81
CA MET A 6 -2.58 2.05 1.99
C MET A 6 -1.79 2.49 3.22
N SER A 7 -0.94 3.51 3.08
CA SER A 7 -0.26 4.14 4.21
C SER A 7 -1.19 5.06 5.01
N ASP A 8 -2.36 5.38 4.47
CA ASP A 8 -3.45 6.00 5.22
C ASP A 8 -4.18 4.95 6.06
N ALA A 9 -4.33 5.23 7.36
CA ALA A 9 -4.86 4.28 8.32
C ALA A 9 -6.32 3.92 8.07
N GLU A 10 -7.13 4.86 7.58
CA GLU A 10 -8.56 4.61 7.31
C GLU A 10 -8.74 3.78 6.03
N ASN A 11 -7.97 4.09 4.97
CA ASN A 11 -7.93 3.26 3.77
C ASN A 11 -7.53 1.81 4.09
N CYS A 12 -6.49 1.64 4.92
CA CYS A 12 -6.00 0.34 5.33
C CYS A 12 -7.01 -0.39 6.23
N ARG A 13 -7.61 0.30 7.21
CA ARG A 13 -8.63 -0.26 8.10
C ARG A 13 -9.80 -0.83 7.31
N ARG A 14 -10.41 -0.02 6.42
CA ARG A 14 -11.55 -0.45 5.59
C ARG A 14 -11.17 -1.62 4.67
N PHE A 15 -9.97 -1.59 4.07
CA PHE A 15 -9.47 -2.72 3.28
C PHE A 15 -9.41 -4.00 4.10
N LEU A 16 -8.81 -3.94 5.30
CA LEU A 16 -8.61 -5.10 6.16
C LEU A 16 -9.94 -5.65 6.67
N GLU A 17 -10.90 -4.80 7.04
CA GLU A 17 -12.26 -5.24 7.43
C GLU A 17 -12.94 -6.03 6.31
N MET A 18 -12.88 -5.49 5.09
CA MET A 18 -13.47 -6.09 3.90
C MET A 18 -12.79 -7.41 3.53
N ALA A 19 -11.45 -7.46 3.56
CA ALA A 19 -10.68 -8.66 3.22
C ALA A 19 -10.83 -9.77 4.28
N ALA A 20 -10.71 -9.42 5.56
CA ALA A 20 -10.68 -10.37 6.66
C ALA A 20 -12.09 -10.78 7.14
N GLY A 21 -13.12 -9.98 6.84
CA GLY A 21 -14.52 -10.28 7.11
C GLY A 21 -14.95 -10.04 8.55
N PHE A 22 -14.26 -9.15 9.28
CA PHE A 22 -14.64 -8.74 10.64
C PHE A 22 -14.31 -7.27 10.87
N SER A 23 -15.03 -6.64 11.81
CA SER A 23 -14.85 -5.23 12.14
C SER A 23 -13.55 -4.97 12.90
N ILE A 24 -12.89 -3.87 12.55
CA ILE A 24 -11.62 -3.39 13.08
C ILE A 24 -11.81 -1.94 13.52
N GLU A 25 -11.56 -1.66 14.80
CA GLU A 25 -11.80 -0.34 15.38
C GLU A 25 -10.75 0.67 14.90
N ARG A 26 -9.48 0.26 14.91
CA ARG A 26 -8.36 1.10 14.48
C ARG A 26 -7.22 0.27 13.95
N VAL A 27 -6.48 0.86 13.00
CA VAL A 27 -5.26 0.27 12.45
C VAL A 27 -4.12 1.26 12.55
N GLU A 28 -2.96 0.75 12.95
CA GLU A 28 -1.67 1.43 12.84
C GLU A 28 -0.92 0.86 11.64
N VAL A 29 -0.63 1.70 10.64
CA VAL A 29 0.16 1.31 9.46
C VAL A 29 1.62 1.70 9.67
N ILE A 30 2.51 0.71 9.60
CA ILE A 30 3.94 0.88 9.85
C ILE A 30 4.63 1.04 8.49
N LYS A 31 4.92 2.30 8.13
CA LYS A 31 5.26 2.69 6.73
C LYS A 31 6.60 2.18 6.21
N GLU A 32 7.52 1.71 7.05
CA GLU A 32 8.83 1.22 6.59
C GLU A 32 9.35 0.14 7.54
N LYS A 33 8.95 -1.11 7.28
CA LYS A 33 9.52 -2.27 7.94
C LYS A 33 10.35 -3.07 6.95
N SER A 34 11.64 -2.75 6.85
CA SER A 34 12.61 -3.71 6.35
C SER A 34 12.84 -4.73 7.47
N MET A 35 12.18 -5.88 7.40
CA MET A 35 12.44 -6.96 8.34
C MET A 35 13.75 -7.63 7.94
N VAL A 36 14.86 -7.06 8.40
CA VAL A 36 16.20 -7.65 8.27
C VAL A 36 16.56 -8.26 9.62
N TYR A 37 16.20 -9.54 9.80
CA TYR A 37 16.45 -10.26 11.06
C TYR A 37 17.94 -10.57 11.27
N HIS A 38 18.71 -10.70 10.18
CA HIS A 38 20.17 -10.86 10.20
C HIS A 38 20.74 -10.51 8.80
N PRO A 39 21.96 -9.96 8.68
CA PRO A 39 22.60 -9.65 7.39
C PRO A 39 22.74 -10.85 6.44
N GLU A 40 22.69 -12.08 6.97
CA GLU A 40 22.83 -13.33 6.22
C GLU A 40 21.49 -13.93 5.74
N TYR A 41 20.35 -13.39 6.18
CA TYR A 41 19.02 -13.86 5.77
C TYR A 41 18.40 -12.98 4.70
N LYS A 42 17.46 -13.54 3.93
CA LYS A 42 16.72 -12.79 2.91
C LYS A 42 15.83 -11.75 3.60
N GLY A 43 16.25 -10.49 3.55
CA GLY A 43 15.43 -9.36 3.97
C GLY A 43 14.12 -9.34 3.18
N VAL A 44 13.04 -9.01 3.85
CA VAL A 44 11.73 -8.80 3.22
C VAL A 44 11.34 -7.35 3.43
N ARG A 45 10.94 -6.71 2.33
CA ARG A 45 10.21 -5.46 2.34
C ARG A 45 8.74 -5.82 2.20
N LEU A 46 7.99 -5.60 3.26
CA LEU A 46 6.54 -5.74 3.23
C LEU A 46 5.96 -4.49 2.59
N ASP A 47 5.03 -4.66 1.66
CA ASP A 47 4.40 -3.53 0.95
C ASP A 47 3.55 -2.68 1.91
N VAL A 48 2.76 -3.34 2.76
CA VAL A 48 1.96 -2.72 3.83
C VAL A 48 1.97 -3.64 5.04
N PHE A 49 2.55 -3.18 6.14
CA PHE A 49 2.47 -3.84 7.43
C PHE A 49 1.58 -3.03 8.37
N ALA A 50 0.61 -3.69 8.99
CA ALA A 50 -0.41 -3.05 9.81
C ALA A 50 -0.72 -3.87 11.08
N ARG A 51 -1.17 -3.18 12.12
CA ARG A 51 -1.60 -3.78 13.38
C ARG A 51 -2.92 -3.17 13.85
N ASP A 52 -3.81 -4.00 14.37
CA ASP A 52 -5.09 -3.52 14.94
C ASP A 52 -5.08 -3.36 16.48
N GLU A 53 -6.23 -2.97 17.04
CA GLU A 53 -6.41 -2.80 18.48
C GLU A 53 -6.22 -4.08 19.30
N LYS A 54 -6.40 -5.26 18.70
CA LYS A 54 -6.26 -6.58 19.33
C LYS A 54 -4.84 -7.14 19.21
N ASN A 55 -3.92 -6.36 18.67
CA ASN A 55 -2.56 -6.81 18.32
C ASN A 55 -2.56 -7.84 17.19
N THR A 56 -3.60 -7.99 16.38
CA THR A 56 -3.52 -8.82 15.17
C THR A 56 -2.65 -8.11 14.14
N HIS A 57 -1.76 -8.86 13.49
CA HIS A 57 -0.80 -8.31 12.54
C HIS A 57 -1.20 -8.66 11.11
N TYR A 58 -1.06 -7.71 10.22
CA TYR A 58 -1.47 -7.83 8.82
C TYR A 58 -0.30 -7.47 7.92
N ASN A 59 -0.10 -8.29 6.90
CA ASN A 59 0.75 -7.98 5.77
C ASN A 59 -0.09 -8.01 4.50
N VAL A 60 -0.05 -6.93 3.70
CA VAL A 60 -0.79 -6.83 2.44
C VAL A 60 0.16 -6.60 1.29
N GLU A 61 0.07 -7.45 0.27
CA GLU A 61 1.02 -7.50 -0.86
C GLU A 61 0.27 -7.50 -2.18
N MET A 62 0.70 -6.66 -3.12
CA MET A 62 0.17 -6.67 -4.48
C MET A 62 1.01 -7.59 -5.37
N GLN A 63 0.37 -8.49 -6.12
CA GLN A 63 1.05 -9.43 -7.01
C GLN A 63 0.50 -9.34 -8.44
N MET A 64 1.29 -8.69 -9.31
CA MET A 64 0.95 -8.47 -10.73
C MET A 64 1.38 -9.59 -11.69
N LEU A 65 2.28 -10.47 -11.22
CA LEU A 65 2.82 -11.54 -12.06
C LEU A 65 2.60 -12.89 -11.39
N PRO A 66 2.15 -13.92 -12.13
CA PRO A 66 2.07 -15.26 -11.60
C PRO A 66 3.42 -15.72 -11.07
N GLN A 67 3.44 -16.09 -9.79
CA GLN A 67 4.62 -16.64 -9.14
C GLN A 67 4.26 -18.00 -8.55
N ALA A 68 5.04 -19.03 -8.87
CA ALA A 68 4.72 -20.40 -8.45
C ALA A 68 4.76 -20.62 -6.92
N GLU A 69 5.45 -19.74 -6.18
CA GLU A 69 5.87 -19.98 -4.80
C GLU A 69 5.11 -19.14 -3.77
N LEU A 70 3.89 -18.68 -4.09
CA LEU A 70 3.09 -17.82 -3.22
C LEU A 70 2.86 -18.43 -1.82
N GLY A 71 2.53 -19.72 -1.74
CA GLY A 71 2.37 -20.40 -0.45
C GLY A 71 3.67 -20.52 0.36
N ARG A 72 4.84 -20.68 -0.29
CA ARG A 72 6.13 -20.68 0.42
C ARG A 72 6.49 -19.28 0.92
N ARG A 73 6.15 -18.26 0.13
CA ARG A 73 6.35 -16.84 0.47
C ARG A 73 5.44 -16.42 1.63
N SER A 74 4.17 -16.83 1.63
CA SER A 74 3.24 -16.54 2.74
C SER A 74 3.74 -17.13 4.05
N ARG A 75 4.18 -18.39 4.04
CA ARG A 75 4.79 -19.04 5.22
C ARG A 75 6.02 -18.29 5.73
N TYR A 76 6.86 -17.78 4.82
CA TYR A 76 8.02 -16.99 5.22
C TYR A 76 7.61 -15.67 5.88
N TYR A 77 6.58 -15.00 5.37
CA TYR A 77 6.06 -13.76 5.96
C TYR A 77 5.47 -13.98 7.36
N HIS A 78 4.63 -15.01 7.55
CA HIS A 78 4.13 -15.38 8.88
C HIS A 78 5.28 -15.62 9.87
N GLY A 79 6.27 -16.43 9.49
CA GLY A 79 7.42 -16.69 10.37
C GLY A 79 8.23 -15.44 10.73
N GLN A 80 8.33 -14.47 9.83
CA GLN A 80 8.98 -13.18 10.12
C GLN A 80 8.16 -12.36 11.11
N MET A 81 6.84 -12.28 10.93
CA MET A 81 5.93 -11.56 11.84
C MET A 81 5.96 -12.16 13.25
N ASP A 82 5.98 -13.49 13.36
CA ASP A 82 6.09 -14.20 14.64
C ASP A 82 7.43 -13.91 15.32
N ALA A 83 8.53 -14.00 14.57
CA ALA A 83 9.89 -13.80 15.09
C ALA A 83 10.13 -12.37 15.58
N GLU A 84 9.43 -11.40 15.00
CA GLU A 84 9.45 -10.02 15.47
C GLU A 84 8.64 -9.83 16.76
N THR A 85 7.53 -10.53 16.89
CA THR A 85 6.61 -10.30 18.01
C THR A 85 7.04 -11.04 19.27
N LEU A 86 7.64 -12.23 19.11
CA LEU A 86 7.98 -13.09 20.24
C LEU A 86 9.42 -12.86 20.72
N LEU A 87 9.57 -12.08 21.80
CA LEU A 87 10.85 -11.86 22.45
C LEU A 87 11.29 -13.06 23.30
N SER A 88 12.60 -13.17 23.53
CA SER A 88 13.17 -14.20 24.39
C SER A 88 12.57 -14.13 25.81
N GLY A 89 12.04 -15.25 26.29
CA GLY A 89 11.39 -15.36 27.61
C GLY A 89 9.86 -15.23 27.58
N SER A 90 9.26 -14.90 26.44
CA SER A 90 7.79 -14.90 26.26
C SER A 90 7.22 -16.30 26.01
N THR A 91 5.93 -16.48 26.30
CA THR A 91 5.20 -17.72 26.02
C THR A 91 4.55 -17.67 24.64
N TYR A 92 4.37 -18.84 23.99
CA TYR A 92 3.72 -18.90 22.68
C TYR A 92 2.28 -18.40 22.66
N GLY A 93 1.58 -18.41 23.80
CA GLY A 93 0.24 -17.82 23.92
C GLY A 93 0.20 -16.29 23.78
N MET A 94 1.36 -15.63 23.69
CA MET A 94 1.47 -14.20 23.37
C MET A 94 1.61 -13.93 21.87
N LEU A 95 1.74 -14.96 21.03
CA LEU A 95 1.76 -14.78 19.59
C LEU A 95 0.42 -14.19 19.14
N PRO A 96 0.43 -13.07 18.42
CA PRO A 96 -0.79 -12.50 17.88
C PRO A 96 -1.32 -13.35 16.73
N ASP A 97 -2.61 -13.22 16.47
CA ASP A 97 -3.15 -13.65 15.18
C ASP A 97 -2.45 -12.89 14.04
N SER A 98 -2.21 -13.56 12.93
CA SER A 98 -1.50 -12.98 11.79
C SER A 98 -2.20 -13.26 10.46
N TYR A 99 -2.25 -12.24 9.62
CA TYR A 99 -2.86 -12.30 8.29
C TYR A 99 -1.84 -11.92 7.23
N VAL A 100 -1.64 -12.79 6.25
CA VAL A 100 -0.92 -12.44 5.02
C VAL A 100 -1.91 -12.41 3.87
N ILE A 101 -2.10 -11.25 3.27
CA ILE A 101 -3.11 -10.99 2.25
C ILE A 101 -2.41 -10.64 0.94
N PHE A 102 -2.58 -11.48 -0.08
CA PHE A 102 -2.15 -11.18 -1.43
C PHE A 102 -3.33 -10.66 -2.24
N ILE A 103 -3.15 -9.54 -2.93
CA ILE A 103 -4.05 -9.08 -3.98
C ILE A 103 -3.40 -9.45 -5.31
N CYS A 104 -4.04 -10.33 -6.08
CA CYS A 104 -3.54 -10.87 -7.34
C CYS A 104 -4.37 -10.34 -8.50
N ASP A 105 -3.70 -9.81 -9.54
CA ASP A 105 -4.35 -9.41 -10.80
C ASP A 105 -4.68 -10.61 -11.73
N PHE A 106 -4.37 -11.83 -11.27
CA PHE A 106 -4.69 -13.11 -11.90
C PHE A 106 -5.39 -14.04 -10.90
N ASP A 107 -5.85 -15.19 -11.37
CA ASP A 107 -6.32 -16.29 -10.52
C ASP A 107 -5.14 -17.17 -10.08
N PRO A 108 -4.72 -17.15 -8.80
CA PRO A 108 -3.57 -17.91 -8.33
C PRO A 108 -3.80 -19.42 -8.24
N PHE A 109 -5.04 -19.90 -8.27
CA PHE A 109 -5.38 -21.31 -8.07
C PHE A 109 -6.21 -21.94 -9.19
N GLY A 110 -6.75 -21.14 -10.11
CA GLY A 110 -7.51 -21.61 -11.28
C GLY A 110 -8.96 -21.98 -10.99
N GLU A 111 -9.48 -21.63 -9.81
CA GLU A 111 -10.85 -21.96 -9.38
C GLU A 111 -11.84 -20.81 -9.61
N LYS A 112 -11.39 -19.69 -10.18
CA LYS A 112 -12.18 -18.50 -10.53
C LYS A 112 -12.94 -17.89 -9.36
N LYS A 113 -12.31 -17.84 -8.18
CA LYS A 113 -12.89 -17.22 -6.99
C LYS A 113 -12.25 -15.89 -6.68
N TYR A 114 -13.03 -14.92 -6.20
CA TYR A 114 -12.51 -13.65 -5.73
C TYR A 114 -11.65 -13.80 -4.47
N ARG A 115 -11.92 -14.81 -3.63
CA ARG A 115 -11.22 -15.01 -2.36
C ARG A 115 -10.87 -16.48 -2.13
N TYR A 116 -9.64 -16.69 -1.67
CA TYR A 116 -9.15 -17.96 -1.15
C TYR A 116 -8.58 -17.75 0.24
N THR A 117 -9.14 -18.43 1.23
CA THR A 117 -8.66 -18.36 2.62
C THR A 117 -8.05 -19.69 3.01
N PHE A 118 -6.80 -19.66 3.46
CA PHE A 118 -6.06 -20.82 3.95
C PHE A 118 -5.76 -20.66 5.44
N GLU A 119 -5.97 -21.73 6.19
CA GLU A 119 -5.60 -21.86 7.59
C GLU A 119 -5.24 -23.33 7.89
N ASN A 120 -4.58 -23.57 9.02
CA ASN A 120 -4.23 -24.94 9.44
C ASN A 120 -5.46 -25.71 9.93
N ARG A 121 -5.75 -26.83 9.25
CA ARG A 121 -6.88 -27.72 9.55
C ARG A 121 -6.42 -29.18 9.65
N CYS A 122 -7.14 -29.96 10.46
CA CYS A 122 -6.94 -31.39 10.58
C CYS A 122 -7.38 -32.11 9.29
N LEU A 123 -6.52 -33.00 8.77
CA LEU A 123 -6.81 -33.76 7.55
C LEU A 123 -7.88 -34.84 7.78
N GLU A 124 -7.88 -35.44 8.96
CA GLU A 124 -8.85 -36.48 9.36
C GLU A 124 -10.23 -35.89 9.68
N ASN A 125 -10.28 -34.60 10.06
CA ASN A 125 -11.50 -33.86 10.31
C ASN A 125 -11.39 -32.42 9.79
N PRO A 126 -11.83 -32.14 8.54
CA PRO A 126 -11.71 -30.83 7.92
C PRO A 126 -12.43 -29.68 8.65
N ASN A 127 -13.37 -30.00 9.55
CA ASN A 127 -14.07 -29.00 10.37
C ASN A 127 -13.29 -28.61 11.62
N LEU A 128 -12.19 -29.31 11.94
CA LEU A 128 -11.36 -29.03 13.09
C LEU A 128 -10.15 -28.16 12.68
N GLY A 129 -10.22 -26.87 13.03
CA GLY A 129 -9.09 -25.96 12.91
C GLY A 129 -8.05 -26.18 14.01
N LEU A 130 -6.78 -26.01 13.67
CA LEU A 130 -5.67 -26.12 14.64
C LEU A 130 -5.70 -24.98 15.67
N GLY A 131 -6.26 -23.82 15.31
CA GLY A 131 -6.34 -22.65 16.18
C GLY A 131 -5.00 -21.96 16.39
N SER A 132 -4.14 -21.98 15.37
CA SER A 132 -2.78 -21.43 15.42
C SER A 132 -2.70 -19.91 15.19
N GLY A 133 -3.81 -19.26 14.79
CA GLY A 133 -3.95 -17.80 14.70
C GLY A 133 -3.51 -17.19 13.37
N GLU A 134 -2.84 -17.95 12.52
CA GLU A 134 -2.38 -17.52 11.20
C GLU A 134 -3.39 -17.85 10.08
N ARG A 135 -3.62 -16.88 9.22
CA ARG A 135 -4.44 -17.02 8.01
C ARG A 135 -3.75 -16.38 6.82
N THR A 136 -3.77 -17.07 5.68
CA THR A 136 -3.33 -16.51 4.40
C THR A 136 -4.55 -16.31 3.50
N LEU A 137 -4.71 -15.11 2.98
CA LEU A 137 -5.76 -14.77 2.03
C LEU A 137 -5.15 -14.46 0.66
N PHE A 138 -5.79 -14.95 -0.39
CA PHE A 138 -5.53 -14.53 -1.76
C PHE A 138 -6.82 -13.93 -2.32
N LEU A 139 -6.76 -12.65 -2.67
CA LEU A 139 -7.84 -11.93 -3.32
C LEU A 139 -7.51 -11.84 -4.81
N SER A 140 -8.34 -12.45 -5.66
CA SER A 140 -8.12 -12.48 -7.11
C SER A 140 -9.06 -11.52 -7.82
N THR A 141 -8.53 -10.70 -8.73
CA THR A 141 -9.35 -9.90 -9.62
C THR A 141 -9.95 -10.68 -10.80
N ALA A 142 -9.64 -11.97 -10.90
CA ALA A 142 -10.16 -12.90 -11.92
C ALA A 142 -11.26 -13.82 -11.36
N GLY A 143 -11.85 -13.47 -10.20
CA GLY A 143 -13.03 -14.14 -9.67
C GLY A 143 -14.26 -13.99 -10.57
N GLU A 144 -15.14 -14.99 -10.55
CA GLU A 144 -16.43 -15.00 -11.26
C GLU A 144 -17.62 -15.25 -10.32
N ASN A 145 -17.38 -15.42 -9.02
CA ASN A 145 -18.38 -15.77 -8.01
C ASN A 145 -18.86 -14.55 -7.19
N GLU A 146 -19.34 -13.52 -7.88
CA GLU A 146 -19.75 -12.24 -7.25
C GLU A 146 -20.78 -12.43 -6.13
N GLU A 147 -21.72 -13.37 -6.30
CA GLU A 147 -22.81 -13.65 -5.34
C GLU A 147 -22.33 -14.23 -3.99
N ASP A 148 -21.12 -14.78 -3.94
CA ASP A 148 -20.56 -15.40 -2.72
C ASP A 148 -19.79 -14.40 -1.84
N GLU A 149 -19.56 -13.18 -2.34
CA GLU A 149 -18.66 -12.20 -1.71
C GLU A 149 -19.35 -10.85 -1.48
N PRO A 150 -18.87 -10.04 -0.51
CA PRO A 150 -19.40 -8.70 -0.30
C PRO A 150 -19.24 -7.83 -1.55
N GLU A 151 -20.26 -7.05 -1.88
CA GLU A 151 -20.27 -6.17 -3.06
C GLU A 151 -19.08 -5.21 -3.05
N GLU A 152 -18.76 -4.64 -1.89
CA GLU A 152 -17.61 -3.75 -1.68
C GLU A 152 -16.27 -4.42 -2.09
N LEU A 153 -16.09 -5.71 -1.75
CA LEU A 153 -14.88 -6.48 -2.09
C LEU A 153 -14.78 -6.71 -3.59
N VAL A 154 -15.89 -7.08 -4.23
CA VAL A 154 -15.94 -7.32 -5.67
C VAL A 154 -15.65 -6.02 -6.43
N GLN A 155 -16.25 -4.90 -6.00
CA GLN A 155 -16.03 -3.58 -6.61
C GLN A 155 -14.59 -3.10 -6.44
N PHE A 156 -13.99 -3.30 -5.27
CA PHE A 156 -12.56 -3.05 -5.05
C PHE A 156 -11.69 -3.86 -6.00
N LEU A 157 -11.92 -5.17 -6.14
CA LEU A 157 -11.10 -6.03 -7.02
C LEU A 157 -11.30 -5.69 -8.50
N LYS A 158 -12.51 -5.29 -8.91
CA LYS A 158 -12.77 -4.75 -10.25
C LYS A 158 -12.00 -3.45 -10.49
N TYR A 159 -12.00 -2.53 -9.52
CA TYR A 159 -11.21 -1.29 -9.59
C TYR A 159 -9.70 -1.56 -9.70
N VAL A 160 -9.17 -2.53 -8.94
CA VAL A 160 -7.74 -2.89 -9.00
C VAL A 160 -7.35 -3.45 -10.38
N LYS A 161 -8.26 -4.13 -11.07
CA LYS A 161 -8.04 -4.68 -12.43
C LYS A 161 -8.25 -3.66 -13.54
N ALA A 162 -9.06 -2.63 -13.31
CA ALA A 162 -9.42 -1.64 -14.30
C ALA A 162 -8.18 -0.92 -14.85
N ASP A 163 -8.15 -0.71 -16.18
CA ASP A 163 -7.14 0.12 -16.82
C ASP A 163 -7.28 1.59 -16.35
N LEU A 164 -6.23 2.40 -16.54
CA LEU A 164 -6.19 3.81 -16.09
C LEU A 164 -7.44 4.62 -16.49
N GLU A 165 -7.96 4.43 -17.70
CA GLU A 165 -9.18 5.11 -18.19
C GLU A 165 -10.46 4.63 -17.49
N GLU A 166 -10.57 3.33 -17.19
CA GLU A 166 -11.71 2.75 -16.48
C GLU A 166 -11.64 3.04 -14.97
N SER A 167 -10.43 3.14 -14.41
CA SER A 167 -10.19 3.50 -13.01
C SER A 167 -10.57 4.95 -12.69
N GLU A 168 -10.72 5.81 -13.70
CA GLU A 168 -11.22 7.19 -13.58
C GLU A 168 -12.74 7.30 -13.82
N SER A 169 -13.40 6.22 -14.26
CA SER A 169 -14.85 6.16 -14.38
C SER A 169 -15.53 6.22 -13.01
N SER A 170 -16.80 6.63 -12.98
CA SER A 170 -17.56 6.75 -11.74
C SER A 170 -17.91 5.36 -11.20
N PHE A 171 -17.17 4.89 -10.21
CA PHE A 171 -17.62 3.78 -9.37
C PHE A 171 -18.68 4.32 -8.40
N GLU A 172 -19.78 3.60 -8.22
CA GLU A 172 -20.84 3.99 -7.29
C GLU A 172 -20.42 3.77 -5.82
N ASP A 173 -19.46 2.87 -5.60
CA ASP A 173 -18.97 2.47 -4.28
C ASP A 173 -18.22 3.58 -3.52
N GLU A 174 -18.58 3.77 -2.25
CA GLU A 174 -17.98 4.81 -1.39
C GLU A 174 -16.49 4.54 -1.13
N TYR A 175 -16.13 3.26 -0.92
CA TYR A 175 -14.74 2.88 -0.63
C TYR A 175 -13.84 3.07 -1.85
N VAL A 176 -14.29 2.66 -3.04
CA VAL A 176 -13.56 2.89 -4.29
C VAL A 176 -13.40 4.39 -4.58
N GLN A 177 -14.44 5.20 -4.37
CA GLN A 177 -14.33 6.65 -4.54
C GLN A 177 -13.31 7.30 -3.59
N MET A 178 -13.25 6.82 -2.34
CA MET A 178 -12.24 7.25 -1.38
C MET A 178 -10.83 6.90 -1.86
N LEU A 179 -10.62 5.67 -2.36
CA LEU A 179 -9.34 5.25 -2.93
C LEU A 179 -8.96 6.06 -4.16
N GLN A 180 -9.89 6.37 -5.07
CA GLN A 180 -9.62 7.22 -6.23
C GLN A 180 -9.15 8.62 -5.83
N LYS A 181 -9.72 9.20 -4.76
CA LYS A 181 -9.27 10.49 -4.22
C LYS A 181 -7.87 10.38 -3.62
N ALA A 182 -7.60 9.33 -2.86
CA ALA A 182 -6.29 9.08 -2.27
C ALA A 182 -5.21 8.87 -3.35
N VAL A 183 -5.51 8.11 -4.41
CA VAL A 183 -4.61 7.92 -5.56
C VAL A 183 -4.29 9.25 -6.25
N ARG A 184 -5.30 10.08 -6.52
CA ARG A 184 -5.10 11.41 -7.13
C ARG A 184 -4.21 12.29 -6.26
N HIS A 185 -4.47 12.34 -4.96
CA HIS A 185 -3.66 13.13 -4.04
C HIS A 185 -2.19 12.65 -3.98
N VAL A 186 -1.95 11.34 -3.96
CA VAL A 186 -0.59 10.78 -3.99
C VAL A 186 0.12 11.08 -5.31
N LYS A 187 -0.58 11.03 -6.45
CA LYS A 187 -0.01 11.41 -7.76
C LYS A 187 0.40 12.89 -7.76
N GLU A 188 -0.50 13.79 -7.37
CA GLU A 188 -0.24 15.23 -7.28
C GLU A 188 0.94 15.54 -6.36
N SER A 189 1.00 14.89 -5.19
CA SER A 189 2.09 15.09 -4.23
C SER A 189 3.45 14.64 -4.78
N ARG A 190 3.50 13.51 -5.49
CA ARG A 190 4.76 13.02 -6.09
C ARG A 190 5.22 13.88 -7.24
N GLU A 191 4.31 14.31 -8.11
CA GLU A 191 4.64 15.25 -9.18
C GLU A 191 5.16 16.58 -8.62
N LEU A 192 4.60 17.03 -7.49
CA LEU A 192 5.07 18.23 -6.81
C LEU A 192 6.46 18.03 -6.19
N GLU A 193 6.71 16.90 -5.54
CA GLU A 193 8.02 16.53 -4.98
C GLU A 193 9.10 16.44 -6.08
N GLU A 194 8.79 15.81 -7.21
CA GLU A 194 9.68 15.74 -8.38
C GLU A 194 10.00 17.14 -8.93
N LYS A 195 9.00 18.03 -9.03
CA LYS A 195 9.22 19.43 -9.42
C LYS A 195 10.10 20.19 -8.41
N PHE A 196 9.95 19.94 -7.12
CA PHE A 196 10.80 20.54 -6.08
C PHE A 196 12.25 20.04 -6.13
N MET A 197 12.48 18.75 -6.37
CA MET A 197 13.83 18.21 -6.53
C MET A 197 14.56 18.83 -7.73
N VAL A 198 13.88 18.97 -8.87
CA VAL A 198 14.44 19.65 -10.06
C VAL A 198 14.78 21.11 -9.74
N LEU A 199 13.95 21.81 -8.97
CA LEU A 199 14.25 23.17 -8.53
C LEU A 199 15.50 23.25 -7.65
N GLU A 200 15.65 22.34 -6.69
CA GLU A 200 16.84 22.32 -5.83
C GLU A 200 18.13 22.09 -6.63
N GLU A 201 18.10 21.18 -7.61
CA GLU A 201 19.23 20.93 -8.52
C GLU A 201 19.57 22.19 -9.34
N MET A 202 18.57 22.83 -9.97
CA MET A 202 18.78 24.08 -10.72
C MET A 202 19.34 25.22 -9.83
N LEU A 203 18.85 25.35 -8.59
CA LEU A 203 19.35 26.35 -7.65
C LEU A 203 20.77 26.04 -7.13
N GLN A 204 21.15 24.77 -7.12
CA GLN A 204 22.49 24.32 -6.74
C GLN A 204 23.49 24.55 -7.88
N ASP A 205 23.13 24.28 -9.13
CA ASP A 205 23.95 24.59 -10.31
C ASP A 205 24.21 26.12 -10.42
N GLU A 206 23.17 26.94 -10.27
CA GLU A 206 23.30 28.41 -10.29
C GLU A 206 24.11 28.96 -9.09
N ARG A 207 24.13 28.24 -7.96
CA ARG A 207 25.01 28.52 -6.81
C ARG A 207 26.47 28.29 -7.15
N GLU A 208 26.77 27.23 -7.87
CA GLU A 208 28.12 26.91 -8.35
C GLU A 208 28.57 27.88 -9.44
N GLU A 209 27.66 28.35 -10.30
CA GLU A 209 27.94 29.34 -11.35
C GLU A 209 27.97 30.81 -10.87
N GLY A 210 27.54 31.09 -9.64
CA GLY A 210 27.69 32.40 -8.99
C GLY A 210 26.82 33.53 -9.58
N ARG A 211 25.67 33.21 -10.20
CA ARG A 211 24.75 34.19 -10.80
C ARG A 211 23.54 34.44 -9.90
N THR A 212 23.44 35.63 -9.33
CA THR A 212 22.30 36.05 -8.48
C THR A 212 21.02 36.29 -9.29
N GLU A 213 21.13 36.76 -10.54
CA GLU A 213 19.99 36.99 -11.44
C GLU A 213 19.34 35.68 -11.93
N GLY A 214 20.12 34.59 -12.04
CA GLY A 214 19.63 33.28 -12.49
C GLY A 214 18.62 32.65 -11.53
N ARG A 215 18.81 32.83 -10.22
CA ARG A 215 17.89 32.32 -9.19
C ARG A 215 16.48 32.91 -9.29
N ALA A 216 16.36 34.22 -9.45
CA ALA A 216 15.05 34.88 -9.52
C ALA A 216 14.30 34.48 -10.80
N LEU A 217 15.03 34.33 -11.92
CA LEU A 217 14.47 33.87 -13.19
C LEU A 217 14.02 32.40 -13.13
N ALA A 218 14.81 31.51 -12.52
CA ALA A 218 14.44 30.10 -12.34
C ALA A 218 13.15 29.92 -11.51
N VAL A 219 13.01 30.70 -10.43
CA VAL A 219 11.78 30.69 -9.61
C VAL A 219 10.57 31.17 -10.41
N ILE A 220 10.74 32.18 -11.26
CA ILE A 220 9.66 32.70 -12.11
C ILE A 220 9.26 31.70 -13.19
N GLU A 221 10.23 31.12 -13.89
CA GLU A 221 10.01 30.13 -14.95
C GLU A 221 9.26 28.91 -14.39
N LEU A 222 9.61 28.46 -13.19
CA LEU A 222 8.90 27.38 -12.50
C LEU A 222 7.46 27.78 -12.12
N LEU A 223 7.26 28.95 -11.51
CA LEU A 223 5.90 29.39 -11.15
C LEU A 223 4.99 29.43 -12.38
N GLU A 224 5.54 29.74 -13.56
CA GLU A 224 4.85 29.69 -14.84
C GLU A 224 4.52 28.28 -15.34
N THR A 225 5.27 27.26 -14.92
CA THR A 225 4.89 25.85 -15.15
C THR A 225 3.73 25.39 -14.28
N ILE A 226 3.41 26.11 -13.19
CA ILE A 226 2.34 25.79 -12.25
C ILE A 226 1.07 26.63 -12.54
N GLY A 227 1.23 27.83 -13.13
CA GLY A 227 0.12 28.69 -13.56
C GLY A 227 0.59 30.09 -13.93
N GLU A 228 -0.31 30.97 -14.41
CA GLU A 228 0.09 32.35 -14.74
C GLU A 228 0.60 33.09 -13.50
N VAL A 229 1.81 33.64 -13.60
CA VAL A 229 2.44 34.40 -12.53
C VAL A 229 2.05 35.88 -12.66
N PRO A 230 1.34 36.44 -11.67
CA PRO A 230 0.99 37.85 -11.70
C PRO A 230 2.23 38.74 -11.80
N GLN A 231 2.16 39.76 -12.65
CA GLN A 231 3.28 40.69 -12.89
C GLN A 231 3.83 41.32 -11.59
N SER A 232 2.94 41.58 -10.63
CA SER A 232 3.28 42.10 -9.30
C SER A 232 4.10 41.13 -8.43
N LEU A 233 3.99 39.82 -8.67
CA LEU A 233 4.79 38.79 -8.00
C LEU A 233 6.14 38.60 -8.71
N ARG A 234 6.16 38.61 -10.05
CA ARG A 234 7.38 38.63 -10.87
C ARG A 234 8.31 39.78 -10.47
N GLU A 235 7.78 41.00 -10.35
CA GLU A 235 8.56 42.18 -9.95
C GLU A 235 9.11 42.08 -8.51
N LYS A 236 8.36 41.50 -7.59
CA LYS A 236 8.83 41.28 -6.20
C LYS A 236 9.95 40.24 -6.12
N ILE A 237 9.88 39.19 -6.93
CA ILE A 237 10.89 38.12 -6.96
C ILE A 237 12.18 38.64 -7.61
N LEU A 238 12.09 39.37 -8.73
CA LEU A 238 13.24 40.00 -9.39
C LEU A 238 13.84 41.16 -8.57
N GLY A 239 13.02 41.83 -7.75
CA GLY A 239 13.44 42.95 -6.90
C GLY A 239 14.06 42.55 -5.56
N GLN A 240 14.08 41.26 -5.20
CA GLN A 240 14.82 40.78 -4.03
C GLN A 240 16.30 40.58 -4.40
N THR A 241 17.09 41.62 -4.21
CA THR A 241 18.55 41.52 -4.03
C THR A 241 18.85 41.31 -2.55
N ASP A 242 19.72 40.34 -2.22
CA ASP A 242 20.21 40.06 -0.85
C ASP A 242 20.61 41.32 -0.08
#